data_AF-A0A2T4TU90-F1
#
_entry.id   AF-A0A2T4TU90-F1
#
_cell.length_a   1.000
_cell.length_b   1.000
_cell.length_c   1.000
_cell.angle_alpha   90.00
_cell.angle_beta   90.00
_cell.angle_gamma   90.00
#
_symmetry.space_group_name_H-M   'P 1'
#
loop_
_entity.id
_entity.type
_entity.pdbx_description
1 polymer ?
#
loop_
_entity_poly.entity_id
_entity_poly.type
_entity_poly.pdbx_seq_one_letter_code
_entity_poly.pdbx_strand_id
1 'polypeptide(L)'
;MKPYRIRHKATGLYYQPLVNGNNLSKTGKVYLNGMDVLNGTDNYIFISFNPSSKLYNDYKSFFHDGSRNGRLFTCRLLKTEFEKEEL
;
A
#
# COMPACT_ATOMS: atom_id res chain seq x y z
N MET A 1 0.57 18.34 12.99
CA MET A 1 -0.42 17.57 12.21
C MET A 1 -1.07 16.57 13.13
N LYS A 2 -2.34 16.23 12.89
CA LYS A 2 -2.95 15.07 13.55
C LYS A 2 -2.32 13.78 13.03
N PRO A 3 -2.21 12.71 13.84
CA PRO A 3 -1.80 11.40 13.35
C PRO A 3 -2.75 10.89 12.27
N TYR A 4 -2.21 10.20 11.26
CA TYR A 4 -3.01 9.64 10.17
C TYR A 4 -2.37 8.39 9.58
N ARG A 5 -3.14 7.63 8.81
CA ARG A 5 -2.69 6.51 7.96
C ARG A 5 -2.98 6.80 6.49
N ILE A 6 -2.29 6.09 5.60
CA ILE A 6 -2.57 6.15 4.16
C ILE A 6 -3.38 4.92 3.78
N ARG A 7 -4.68 5.10 3.49
CA ARG A 7 -5.61 4.01 3.16
C ARG A 7 -5.73 3.86 1.64
N HIS A 8 -5.63 2.64 1.14
CA HIS A 8 -6.01 2.30 -0.23
C HIS A 8 -7.53 2.19 -0.29
N LYS A 9 -8.17 3.05 -1.10
CA LYS A 9 -9.63 3.23 -1.08
C LYS A 9 -10.39 1.95 -1.38
N ALA A 10 -9.95 1.19 -2.40
CA ALA A 10 -10.67 0.01 -2.87
C ALA A 10 -10.58 -1.17 -1.91
N THR A 11 -9.46 -1.36 -1.22
CA THR A 11 -9.26 -2.52 -0.31
C THR A 11 -9.45 -2.18 1.17
N GLY A 12 -9.42 -0.91 1.55
CA GLY A 12 -9.39 -0.47 2.93
C GLY A 12 -8.10 -0.81 3.68
N LEU A 13 -7.09 -1.38 3.01
CA LEU A 13 -5.79 -1.65 3.61
C LEU A 13 -4.97 -0.37 3.72
N TYR A 14 -4.10 -0.31 4.71
CA TYR A 14 -3.22 0.82 4.96
C TYR A 14 -1.80 0.54 4.49
N TYR A 15 -1.17 1.56 3.93
CA TYR A 15 0.22 1.51 3.50
C TYR A 15 1.18 1.39 4.69
N GLN A 16 2.26 0.65 4.47
CA GLN A 16 3.39 0.47 5.38
C GLN A 16 4.70 0.25 4.60
N PRO A 17 5.86 0.45 5.24
CA PRO A 17 7.12 -0.09 4.75
C PRO A 17 7.01 -1.59 4.46
N LEU A 18 7.93 -2.12 3.65
CA LEU A 18 7.89 -3.52 3.26
C LEU A 18 8.07 -4.43 4.49
N VAL A 19 7.00 -5.07 4.96
CA VAL A 19 7.01 -6.00 6.10
C VAL A 19 6.51 -7.36 5.62
N ASN A 20 7.32 -8.40 5.82
CA ASN A 20 7.03 -9.76 5.36
C ASN A 20 6.65 -9.85 3.86
N GLY A 21 7.21 -8.95 3.06
CA GLY A 21 6.94 -8.82 1.63
C GLY A 21 5.65 -8.07 1.27
N ASN A 22 5.00 -7.39 2.21
CA ASN A 22 3.74 -6.67 1.97
C ASN A 22 3.86 -5.19 2.32
N ASN A 23 3.47 -4.32 1.38
CA ASN A 23 3.37 -2.87 1.60
C ASN A 23 1.98 -2.41 2.06
N LEU A 24 0.98 -3.29 2.00
CA LEU A 24 -0.35 -3.02 2.54
C LEU A 24 -0.61 -3.96 3.72
N SER A 25 -1.34 -3.48 4.73
CA SER A 25 -1.80 -4.30 5.86
C SER A 25 -3.06 -3.71 6.48
N LYS A 26 -3.70 -4.45 7.40
CA LYS A 26 -4.89 -3.95 8.11
C LYS A 26 -4.59 -2.84 9.12
N THR A 27 -3.34 -2.68 9.53
CA THR A 27 -2.91 -1.71 10.55
C THR A 27 -2.13 -0.54 9.95
N GLY A 28 -1.27 -0.81 8.97
CA GLY A 28 -0.43 0.18 8.30
C GLY A 28 0.58 0.89 9.20
N LYS A 29 1.24 1.88 8.60
CA LYS A 29 2.10 2.84 9.31
C LYS A 29 1.28 4.08 9.72
N VAL A 30 1.51 4.56 10.94
CA VAL A 30 1.03 5.86 11.41
C VAL A 30 2.05 6.94 11.06
N TYR A 31 1.57 8.05 10.50
CA TYR A 31 2.35 9.20 10.10
C TYR A 31 2.05 10.39 11.01
N LEU A 32 3.09 11.15 11.38
CA LEU A 32 3.00 12.26 12.33
C LEU A 32 3.50 13.60 11.76
N ASN A 33 4.32 13.55 10.70
CA ASN A 33 5.12 14.69 10.23
C ASN A 33 4.91 15.02 8.74
N GLY A 34 3.85 14.51 8.13
CA GLY A 34 3.55 14.79 6.73
C GLY A 34 4.39 14.00 5.73
N MET A 35 5.54 13.43 6.12
CA MET A 35 6.45 12.68 5.25
C MET A 35 5.94 11.26 4.98
N ASP A 36 4.94 11.17 4.11
CA ASP A 36 4.32 9.91 3.70
C ASP A 36 4.57 9.55 2.23
N VAL A 37 4.07 8.38 1.83
CA VAL A 37 4.30 7.81 0.49
C VAL A 37 3.65 8.62 -0.64
N LEU A 38 2.75 9.56 -0.32
CA LEU A 38 2.15 10.44 -1.31
C LEU A 38 3.09 11.61 -1.65
N ASN A 39 4.09 11.91 -0.82
CA ASN A 39 5.06 12.96 -1.07
C ASN A 39 6.16 12.47 -2.01
N GLY A 40 6.04 12.81 -3.29
CA GLY A 40 7.02 12.50 -4.33
C GLY A 40 6.52 12.97 -5.70
N THR A 41 7.40 13.00 -6.70
CA THR A 41 7.06 13.49 -8.04
C THR A 41 6.30 12.47 -8.89
N ASP A 42 6.46 11.17 -8.59
CA ASP A 42 5.73 10.12 -9.29
C ASP A 42 4.23 10.19 -8.97
N ASN A 43 3.39 9.90 -9.96
CA ASN A 43 1.93 9.86 -9.80
C ASN A 43 1.43 8.53 -9.22
N TYR A 44 2.32 7.57 -8.99
CA TYR A 44 2.00 6.23 -8.50
C TYR A 44 2.87 5.83 -7.30
N ILE A 45 2.48 4.74 -6.66
CA ILE A 45 3.15 4.05 -5.57
C ILE A 45 3.40 2.61 -6.00
N PHE A 46 4.62 2.11 -5.80
CA PHE A 46 4.91 0.69 -5.94
C PHE A 46 4.40 -0.06 -4.71
N ILE A 47 3.55 -1.05 -4.94
CA ILE A 47 3.04 -1.95 -3.90
C ILE A 47 3.58 -3.35 -4.16
N SER A 48 4.11 -3.95 -3.11
CA SER A 48 4.50 -5.36 -3.11
C SER A 48 3.59 -6.18 -2.22
N PHE A 49 3.34 -7.42 -2.63
CA PHE A 49 2.72 -8.47 -1.85
C PHE A 49 3.58 -9.73 -1.86
N ASN A 50 3.59 -10.45 -0.75
CA ASN A 50 4.13 -11.80 -0.68
C ASN A 50 3.10 -12.78 -1.24
N PRO A 51 3.36 -13.46 -2.37
CA PRO A 51 2.39 -14.37 -3.01
C PRO A 51 1.95 -15.54 -2.13
N SER A 52 2.75 -15.90 -1.12
CA SER A 52 2.41 -16.97 -0.16
C SER A 52 1.57 -16.46 1.03
N SER A 53 1.31 -15.16 1.13
CA SER A 53 0.55 -14.59 2.25
C SER A 53 -0.96 -14.71 2.05
N LYS A 54 -1.70 -14.85 3.16
CA LYS A 54 -3.17 -14.76 3.15
C LYS A 54 -3.65 -13.43 2.55
N LEU A 55 -2.93 -12.34 2.85
CA LEU A 55 -3.25 -11.01 2.33
C LEU A 55 -3.22 -10.96 0.80
N TYR A 56 -2.23 -11.57 0.17
CA TYR A 56 -2.20 -11.68 -1.29
C TYR A 56 -3.42 -12.45 -1.81
N ASN A 57 -3.74 -13.61 -1.24
CA ASN A 57 -4.88 -14.40 -1.71
C ASN A 57 -6.22 -13.68 -1.55
N ASP A 58 -6.40 -12.94 -0.45
CA ASP A 58 -7.64 -12.22 -0.14
C ASP A 58 -7.81 -10.95 -1.01
N TYR A 59 -6.73 -10.30 -1.47
CA TYR A 59 -6.81 -8.98 -2.12
C TYR A 59 -6.20 -8.90 -3.52
N LYS A 60 -5.54 -9.94 -4.06
CA LYS A 60 -4.87 -9.89 -5.38
C LYS A 60 -5.79 -9.43 -6.52
N SER A 61 -7.08 -9.71 -6.44
CA SER A 61 -8.06 -9.33 -7.48
C SER A 61 -8.26 -7.82 -7.60
N PHE A 62 -7.80 -7.01 -6.64
CA PHE A 62 -7.84 -5.56 -6.74
C PHE A 62 -6.65 -4.97 -7.51
N PHE A 63 -5.66 -5.79 -7.90
CA PHE A 63 -4.39 -5.32 -8.46
C PHE A 63 -4.16 -5.93 -9.85
N HIS A 64 -4.77 -5.35 -10.88
CA HIS A 64 -4.85 -5.95 -12.21
C HIS A 64 -3.53 -5.86 -13.01
N ASP A 65 -2.77 -4.77 -12.83
CA ASP A 65 -1.50 -4.53 -13.55
C ASP A 65 -0.27 -5.09 -12.81
N GLY A 66 -0.48 -6.00 -11.85
CA GLY A 66 0.61 -6.55 -11.08
C GLY A 66 1.31 -7.70 -11.79
N SER A 67 2.64 -7.75 -11.64
CA SER A 67 3.49 -8.80 -12.17
C SER A 67 4.38 -9.38 -11.10
N ARG A 68 4.85 -10.60 -11.32
CA ARG A 68 5.80 -11.24 -10.42
C ARG A 68 7.19 -10.66 -10.66
N ASN A 69 7.78 -10.05 -9.63
CA ASN A 69 9.15 -9.58 -9.62
C ASN A 69 9.95 -10.39 -8.59
N GLY A 70 10.69 -11.39 -9.08
CA GLY A 70 11.39 -12.36 -8.24
C GLY A 70 10.43 -13.11 -7.31
N ARG A 71 10.58 -12.89 -6.00
CA ARG A 71 9.77 -13.56 -4.96
C ARG A 71 8.49 -12.79 -4.59
N LEU A 72 8.28 -11.59 -5.10
CA LEU A 72 7.15 -10.73 -4.77
C LEU A 72 6.22 -10.55 -5.96
N PHE A 73 4.95 -10.31 -5.68
CA PHE A 73 4.03 -9.72 -6.64
C PHE A 73 4.10 -8.20 -6.47
N THR A 74 4.33 -7.48 -7.55
CA THR A 74 4.48 -6.02 -7.54
C THR A 74 3.50 -5.38 -8.50
N CYS A 75 2.81 -4.32 -8.07
CA CYS A 75 1.95 -3.50 -8.91
C CYS A 75 2.24 -2.01 -8.69
N ARG A 76 1.74 -1.18 -9.61
CA ARG A 76 1.73 0.28 -9.47
C ARG A 76 0.30 0.71 -9.23
N LEU A 77 0.10 1.57 -8.25
CA LEU A 77 -1.20 2.18 -7.94
C LEU A 77 -1.07 3.68 -7.94
N LEU A 78 -2.02 4.39 -8.55
CA LEU A 78 -2.02 5.84 -8.57
C LEU A 78 -2.18 6.39 -7.16
N LYS A 79 -1.51 7.50 -6.86
CA LYS A 79 -1.65 8.18 -5.55
C LYS A 79 -3.09 8.59 -5.26
N THR A 80 -3.89 8.86 -6.29
CA THR A 80 -5.32 9.18 -6.19
C THR A 80 -6.17 8.02 -5.70
N GLU A 81 -5.68 6.78 -5.77
CA GLU A 81 -6.33 5.59 -5.21
C GLU A 81 -6.16 5.50 -3.69
N PHE A 82 -5.38 6.40 -3.10
CA PHE A 82 -5.15 6.50 -1.67
C PHE A 82 -5.76 7.76 -1.07
N GLU A 83 -5.97 7.70 0.25
CA GLU A 83 -6.40 8.84 1.05
C GLU A 83 -5.71 8.86 2.40
N LYS A 84 -5.61 10.05 3.00
CA LYS A 84 -5.16 10.22 4.37
C LYS A 84 -6.36 10.05 5.29
N GLU A 85 -6.31 9.06 6.17
CA GLU A 85 -7.32 8.82 7.19
C GLU A 85 -6.77 9.29 8.55
N GLU A 86 -7.36 10.34 9.11
CA GLU A 86 -7.00 10.84 10.46
C GLU A 86 -7.38 9.80 11.53
N LEU A 87 -6.56 9.71 12.59
CA LEU A 87 -6.79 8.83 13.75
C LEU A 87 -7.44 9.56 14.93
#